data_AF-A0A7C4B6Z4-F1
#
_entry.id   AF-A0A7C4B6Z4-F1
#
_cell.length_a   1.000
_cell.length_b   1.000
_cell.length_c   1.000
_cell.angle_alpha   90.00
_cell.angle_beta   90.00
_cell.angle_gamma   90.00
#
_symmetry.space_group_name_H-M   'P 1'
#
loop_
_entity.id
_entity.type
_entity.pdbx_description
1 polymer ?
#
loop_
_entity_poly.entity_id
_entity_poly.type
_entity_poly.pdbx_seq_one_letter_code
_entity_poly.pdbx_strand_id
1 'polypeptide(L)'
;MPLKTELRSKLKGNLIDYDSLINEIINDQSFNALLSLISDKNECIRLRASYIITSIVRKIPELIDIFYPRLLELLNSEDEGIRVAASFALEKFREIINQGAPI
;
A
#
# COMPACT_ATOMS: atom_id res chain seq x y z
N MET A 1 7.72 -17.53 9.53
CA MET A 1 7.50 -16.15 10.03
C MET A 1 6.22 -15.62 9.37
N PRO A 2 5.30 -14.92 10.05
CA PRO A 2 4.08 -14.42 9.39
C PRO A 2 4.44 -13.46 8.25
N LEU A 3 3.76 -13.57 7.11
CA LEU A 3 3.99 -12.77 5.89
C LEU A 3 4.05 -11.26 6.17
N LYS A 4 3.16 -10.76 7.04
CA LYS A 4 3.18 -9.38 7.53
C LYS A 4 4.51 -9.00 8.19
N THR A 5 5.04 -9.86 9.05
CA THR A 5 6.29 -9.61 9.80
C THR A 5 7.49 -9.54 8.85
N GLU A 6 7.50 -10.37 7.81
CA GLU A 6 8.52 -10.35 6.77
C GLU A 6 8.48 -9.06 5.96
N LEU A 7 7.32 -8.73 5.39
CA LEU A 7 7.14 -7.49 4.66
C LEU A 7 7.47 -6.28 5.52
N ARG A 8 7.06 -6.27 6.79
CA ARG A 8 7.42 -5.22 7.75
C ARG A 8 8.93 -5.07 7.90
N SER A 9 9.67 -6.17 7.98
CA SER A 9 11.13 -6.16 8.07
C SER A 9 11.76 -5.56 6.81
N LYS A 10 11.26 -5.95 5.63
CA LYS A 10 11.69 -5.39 4.33
C LYS A 10 11.42 -3.88 4.28
N LEU A 11 10.22 -3.44 4.69
CA LEU A 11 9.85 -2.02 4.74
C LEU A 11 10.58 -1.20 5.80
N LYS A 12 11.24 -1.82 6.78
CA LYS A 12 12.07 -1.11 7.76
C LYS A 12 13.48 -0.81 7.23
N GLY A 13 13.96 -1.55 6.24
CA GLY A 13 15.33 -1.42 5.72
C GLY A 13 15.64 -0.04 5.11
N ASN A 14 16.91 0.36 5.13
CA ASN A 14 17.35 1.65 4.57
C ASN A 14 17.57 1.62 3.06
N LEU A 15 17.80 0.44 2.49
CA LEU A 15 18.01 0.20 1.07
C LEU A 15 16.91 -0.74 0.59
N ILE A 16 15.77 -0.16 0.21
CA ILE A 16 14.64 -0.92 -0.36
C ILE A 16 14.75 -0.81 -1.87
N ASP A 17 14.97 -1.94 -2.53
CA ASP A 17 14.69 -2.08 -3.95
C ASP A 17 13.16 -2.22 -4.11
N TYR A 18 12.51 -1.10 -4.43
CA TYR A 18 11.06 -1.06 -4.56
C TYR A 18 10.56 -1.88 -5.73
N ASP A 19 11.29 -1.95 -6.85
CA ASP A 19 10.81 -2.70 -8.01
C ASP A 19 10.83 -4.20 -7.75
N SER A 20 11.92 -4.70 -7.15
CA SER A 20 12.01 -6.10 -6.72
C SER A 20 10.91 -6.45 -5.71
N LEU A 21 10.72 -5.60 -4.68
CA LEU A 21 9.71 -5.83 -3.66
C LEU A 21 8.27 -5.77 -4.21
N ILE A 22 7.98 -4.86 -5.13
CA ILE A 22 6.67 -4.77 -5.79
C ILE A 22 6.39 -6.06 -6.57
N ASN A 23 7.37 -6.54 -7.34
CA ASN A 23 7.21 -7.77 -8.12
C ASN A 23 7.02 -8.98 -7.21
N GLU A 24 7.77 -9.07 -6.11
CA GLU A 24 7.58 -10.11 -5.09
C GLU A 24 6.15 -10.09 -4.52
N ILE A 25 5.66 -8.93 -4.10
CA ILE A 25 4.31 -8.80 -3.53
C ILE A 25 3.22 -9.21 -4.53
N ILE A 26 3.38 -8.85 -5.82
CA ILE A 26 2.44 -9.22 -6.89
C ILE A 26 2.47 -10.74 -7.10
N ASN A 27 3.65 -11.34 -7.22
CA ASN A 27 3.82 -12.78 -7.45
C ASN A 27 3.27 -13.61 -6.28
N ASP A 28 3.55 -13.18 -5.04
CA ASP A 28 3.12 -13.87 -3.83
C ASP A 28 1.69 -13.49 -3.41
N GLN A 29 1.02 -12.61 -4.16
CA GLN A 29 -0.32 -12.09 -3.86
C GLN A 29 -0.46 -11.58 -2.42
N SER A 30 0.59 -10.93 -1.90
CA SER A 30 0.73 -10.55 -0.50
C SER A 30 -0.02 -9.25 -0.13
N PHE A 31 -1.10 -8.94 -0.85
CA PHE A 31 -1.80 -7.65 -0.79
C PHE A 31 -2.41 -7.37 0.58
N ASN A 32 -3.05 -8.36 1.21
CA ASN A 32 -3.63 -8.19 2.55
C ASN A 32 -2.56 -7.92 3.61
N ALA A 33 -1.40 -8.56 3.50
CA ALA A 33 -0.28 -8.33 4.41
C ALA A 33 0.27 -6.91 4.23
N LEU A 34 0.47 -6.46 2.98
CA LEU A 34 0.86 -5.09 2.67
C LEU A 34 -0.16 -4.05 3.19
N LEU A 35 -1.45 -4.27 2.95
CA LEU A 35 -2.53 -3.38 3.36
C LEU A 35 -2.61 -3.24 4.89
N SER A 36 -2.33 -4.32 5.63
CA SER A 36 -2.26 -4.28 7.09
C SER A 36 -1.10 -3.44 7.65
N LEU A 37 -0.11 -3.07 6.83
CA LEU A 37 1.02 -2.22 7.21
C LEU A 37 0.71 -0.72 7.08
N ILE A 38 -0.41 -0.35 6.47
CA ILE A 38 -0.95 1.03 6.56
C ILE A 38 -1.28 1.41 8.00
N SER A 39 -1.55 0.42 8.86
CA SER A 39 -1.76 0.60 10.30
C SER A 39 -0.54 0.22 11.15
N ASP A 40 0.68 0.20 10.58
CA ASP A 40 1.89 -0.07 11.38
C ASP A 40 2.15 1.07 12.38
N LYS A 41 2.71 0.72 13.54
CA LYS A 41 3.11 1.71 14.56
C LYS A 41 4.20 2.65 14.07
N ASN A 42 5.03 2.21 13.13
CA ASN A 42 6.09 3.02 12.55
C ASN A 42 5.57 3.80 11.33
N GLU A 43 5.66 5.13 11.39
CA GLU A 43 5.22 6.03 10.33
C GLU A 43 5.88 5.76 8.97
N CYS A 44 7.21 5.54 8.95
CA CYS A 44 7.92 5.22 7.71
C CYS A 44 7.37 3.95 7.06
N ILE A 45 6.99 2.95 7.85
CA ILE A 45 6.39 1.71 7.33
C ILE A 45 5.00 1.99 6.73
N ARG A 46 4.17 2.82 7.38
CA ARG A 46 2.86 3.21 6.85
C ARG A 46 2.99 3.91 5.49
N LEU A 47 3.87 4.90 5.41
CA LEU A 47 4.09 5.67 4.18
C LEU A 47 4.67 4.81 3.06
N ARG A 48 5.62 3.91 3.38
CA ARG A 48 6.19 2.96 2.41
C ARG A 48 5.16 1.95 1.91
N ALA A 49 4.32 1.42 2.80
CA ALA A 49 3.23 0.54 2.41
C ALA A 49 2.26 1.27 1.47
N SER A 50 1.89 2.51 1.81
CA SER A 50 1.04 3.35 0.95
C SER A 50 1.67 3.58 -0.43
N TYR A 51 2.96 3.92 -0.49
CA TYR A 51 3.68 4.10 -1.74
C TYR A 51 3.68 2.84 -2.62
N ILE A 52 3.95 1.67 -2.02
CA ILE A 52 3.97 0.40 -2.74
C ILE A 52 2.58 0.04 -3.26
N ILE A 53 1.52 0.23 -2.46
CA ILE A 53 0.14 0.03 -2.91
C ILE A 53 -0.16 0.89 -4.15
N THR A 54 0.20 2.17 -4.13
CA THR A 54 -0.01 3.05 -5.29
C THR A 54 0.81 2.66 -6.52
N SER A 55 2.01 2.12 -6.30
CA SER A 55 2.88 1.65 -7.39
C SER A 55 2.36 0.35 -8.00
N ILE A 56 1.81 -0.56 -7.19
CA ILE A 56 1.14 -1.78 -7.65
C ILE A 56 -0.07 -1.41 -8.50
N VAL A 57 -0.96 -0.54 -8.01
CA VAL A 57 -2.13 -0.10 -8.77
C VAL A 57 -1.75 0.63 -10.05
N ARG A 58 -0.69 1.44 -10.05
CA ARG A 58 -0.21 2.07 -11.29
C ARG A 58 0.25 1.03 -12.32
N LYS A 59 0.84 -0.09 -11.89
CA LYS A 59 1.27 -1.19 -12.76
C LYS A 59 0.09 -2.08 -13.20
N ILE A 60 -0.88 -2.29 -12.31
CA ILE A 60 -2.04 -3.19 -12.50
C ILE A 60 -3.29 -2.49 -11.91
N PRO A 61 -3.96 -1.61 -12.68
CA PRO A 61 -5.08 -0.80 -12.21
C PRO A 61 -6.23 -1.61 -11.60
N GLU A 62 -6.46 -2.83 -12.09
CA GLU A 62 -7.51 -3.75 -11.64
C GLU A 62 -7.38 -4.13 -10.14
N LEU A 63 -6.18 -3.98 -9.56
CA LEU A 63 -5.97 -4.23 -8.13
C LEU A 63 -6.51 -3.12 -7.23
N ILE A 64 -7.05 -2.02 -7.78
CA ILE A 64 -7.78 -1.01 -7.01
C ILE A 64 -8.86 -1.64 -6.14
N ASP A 65 -9.60 -2.61 -6.67
CA ASP A 65 -10.73 -3.23 -5.97
C ASP A 65 -10.31 -3.98 -4.71
N ILE A 66 -9.06 -4.44 -4.65
CA ILE A 66 -8.49 -5.10 -3.45
C ILE A 66 -8.20 -4.08 -2.35
N PHE A 67 -7.65 -2.92 -2.71
CA PHE A 67 -7.14 -1.96 -1.73
C PHE A 67 -8.18 -0.92 -1.32
N TYR A 68 -9.03 -0.49 -2.25
CA TYR A 68 -9.90 0.67 -2.11
C TYR A 68 -10.87 0.57 -0.92
N PRO A 69 -11.62 -0.54 -0.71
CA PRO A 69 -12.60 -0.60 0.38
C PRO A 69 -11.95 -0.41 1.75
N ARG A 70 -10.81 -1.06 1.99
CA ARG A 70 -10.11 -0.96 3.27
C ARG A 70 -9.45 0.40 3.46
N LEU A 71 -8.91 1.01 2.41
CA LEU A 71 -8.34 2.35 2.50
C LEU A 71 -9.41 3.38 2.87
N LEU A 72 -10.64 3.25 2.34
CA LEU A 72 -11.77 4.10 2.75
C LEU A 72 -12.12 3.93 4.23
N GLU A 73 -12.16 2.70 4.74
CA GLU A 73 -12.39 2.45 6.17
C GLU A 73 -11.33 3.13 7.05
N LEU A 74 -10.05 3.06 6.62
CA LEU A 74 -8.92 3.61 7.37
C LEU A 74 -8.92 5.15 7.46
N LEU A 75 -9.68 5.85 6.60
CA LEU A 75 -9.91 7.30 6.74
C LEU A 75 -10.66 7.67 8.03
N ASN A 76 -11.39 6.73 8.62
CA ASN A 76 -12.10 6.93 9.89
C ASN A 76 -11.27 6.50 11.11
N SER A 77 -10.00 6.15 10.94
CA SER A 77 -9.13 5.79 12.07
C SER A 77 -8.96 6.97 13.03
N GLU A 78 -8.90 6.71 14.34
CA GLU A 78 -8.56 7.73 15.33
C GLU A 78 -7.10 8.20 15.22
N ASP A 79 -6.21 7.34 14.70
CA ASP A 79 -4.80 7.65 14.47
C ASP A 79 -4.63 8.48 13.18
N GLU A 80 -4.14 9.72 13.34
CA GLU A 80 -3.89 10.63 12.23
C GLU A 80 -2.92 10.07 11.20
N GLY A 81 -1.87 9.39 11.65
CA GLY A 81 -0.87 8.81 10.77
C GLY A 81 -1.41 7.68 9.90
N ILE A 82 -2.43 6.96 10.38
CA ILE A 82 -3.17 5.97 9.58
C ILE A 82 -4.04 6.68 8.55
N ARG A 83 -4.79 7.73 8.96
CA ARG A 83 -5.62 8.53 8.04
C ARG A 83 -4.79 9.16 6.93
N VAL A 84 -3.63 9.72 7.25
CA VAL A 84 -2.71 10.34 6.29
C VAL A 84 -2.22 9.32 5.26
N ALA A 85 -1.76 8.15 5.70
CA ALA A 85 -1.30 7.10 4.78
C ALA A 85 -2.44 6.60 3.87
N ALA A 86 -3.64 6.40 4.41
CA ALA A 86 -4.79 5.98 3.61
C ALA A 86 -5.21 7.07 2.60
N SER A 87 -5.27 8.33 3.02
CA SER A 87 -5.61 9.47 2.18
C SER A 87 -4.61 9.64 1.03
N PHE A 88 -3.31 9.50 1.29
CA PHE A 88 -2.28 9.57 0.27
C PHE A 88 -2.49 8.51 -0.82
N ALA A 89 -2.76 7.25 -0.44
CA ALA A 89 -3.03 6.20 -1.41
C ALA A 89 -4.27 6.49 -2.27
N LEU A 90 -5.36 6.93 -1.65
CA LEU A 90 -6.63 7.21 -2.34
C LEU A 90 -6.53 8.41 -3.29
N GLU A 91 -5.79 9.46 -2.92
CA GLU A 91 -5.51 10.57 -3.83
C GLU A 91 -4.76 10.11 -5.08
N LYS A 92 -3.75 9.25 -4.91
CA LYS A 92 -3.01 8.66 -6.03
C LYS A 92 -3.86 7.73 -6.89
N PHE A 93 -4.80 6.98 -6.30
CA PHE A 93 -5.76 6.21 -7.09
C PHE A 93 -6.62 7.12 -7.97
N ARG A 94 -7.10 8.25 -7.43
CA ARG A 94 -7.84 9.25 -8.22
C ARG A 94 -7.03 9.77 -9.40
N GLU A 95 -5.74 10.07 -9.19
CA GLU A 95 -4.83 10.48 -10.26
C GLU A 95 -4.69 9.40 -11.34
N ILE A 96 -4.51 8.13 -10.95
CA ILE A 96 -4.34 6.99 -11.87
C ILE A 96 -5.60 6.78 -12.70
N ILE A 97 -6.79 6.80 -12.08
CA ILE A 97 -8.08 6.66 -12.78
C ILE A 97 -8.27 7.82 -13.77
N ASN A 98 -8.00 9.05 -13.36
CA ASN A 98 -8.19 10.24 -14.20
C ASN A 98 -7.21 10.32 -15.38
N GLN A 99 -6.09 9.59 -15.34
CA GLN A 99 -5.11 9.51 -16.42
C GLN A 99 -5.47 8.47 -17.49
N GLY A 100 -6.66 7.85 -17.41
CA GLY A 100 -7.17 6.96 -18.46
C GLY A 100 -6.71 5.51 -18.34
N ALA A 101 -6.32 5.06 -17.14
CA ALA A 101 -6.21 3.62 -16.88
C ALA A 101 -7.60 2.99 -17.08
N PRO A 102 -7.76 2.02 -18.01
CA PRO A 102 -9.03 1.32 -18.17
C PRO A 102 -9.36 0.60 -16.85
N ILE A 103 -10.57 0.85 -16.34
CA ILE A 103 -11.18 0.14 -15.21
C ILE A 103 -12.06 -0.98 -15.78
#